data_AF-A0A7V1N0E8-F1
#
_entry.id   AF-A0A7V1N0E8-F1
#
_cell.length_a   1.000
_cell.length_b   1.000
_cell.length_c   1.000
_cell.angle_alpha   90.00
_cell.angle_beta   90.00
_cell.angle_gamma   90.00
#
_symmetry.space_group_name_H-M   'P 1'
#
loop_
_entity.id
_entity.type
_entity.pdbx_description
1 polymer ?
#
loop_
_entity_poly.entity_id
_entity_poly.type
_entity_poly.pdbx_seq_one_letter_code
_entity_poly.pdbx_strand_id
1 'polypeptide(L)'
;MSYGLDCRLQSVNLKPNRTEGNFQTLVLKVGYAQKGTPQHKRLLRKNCNNVLEIDYSFNEKISSKETITLTNGGEILSYSFTDLVAEKLRAIIQQEPRNRIRRQDAYDLYRLFKSNEPQSNQKKKILKSLIEKSESRNLHVAKNSMANKEIKRRSKKEYHLLKNEIEETLPGFDKVYSAVQEFYESLPWEND
;
A
#
# COMPACT_ATOMS: atom_id res chain seq x y z
N MET A 1 1.15 1.37 -36.38
CA MET A 1 1.53 0.20 -35.57
C MET A 1 0.26 -0.41 -35.00
N SER A 2 -0.11 -1.62 -35.44
CA SER A 2 -1.34 -2.28 -35.00
C SER A 2 -1.12 -2.85 -33.60
N TYR A 3 -1.78 -2.26 -32.59
CA TYR A 3 -1.74 -2.76 -31.22
C TYR A 3 -2.35 -4.17 -31.18
N GLY A 4 -1.47 -5.17 -31.19
CA GLY A 4 -1.82 -6.58 -31.12
C GLY A 4 -2.39 -7.00 -29.77
N LEU A 5 -2.22 -6.17 -28.73
CA LEU A 5 -2.73 -6.45 -27.39
C LEU A 5 -4.24 -6.20 -27.32
N ASP A 6 -4.99 -7.20 -26.87
CA ASP A 6 -6.39 -7.08 -26.49
C ASP A 6 -6.50 -7.15 -24.96
N CYS A 7 -7.35 -6.32 -24.37
CA CYS A 7 -7.58 -6.23 -22.93
C CYS A 7 -9.08 -6.33 -22.67
N ARG A 8 -9.50 -7.17 -21.72
CA ARG A 8 -10.92 -7.36 -21.38
C ARG A 8 -11.15 -7.48 -19.89
N LEU A 9 -12.21 -6.82 -19.42
CA LEU A 9 -12.69 -6.97 -18.05
C LEU A 9 -13.23 -8.39 -17.84
N GLN A 10 -12.59 -9.13 -16.93
CA GLN A 10 -12.97 -10.50 -16.55
C GLN A 10 -13.91 -10.53 -15.35
N SER A 11 -13.68 -9.67 -14.34
CA SER A 11 -14.55 -9.58 -13.17
C SER A 11 -14.52 -8.20 -12.53
N VAL A 12 -15.62 -7.85 -11.84
CA VAL A 12 -15.78 -6.67 -10.99
C VAL A 12 -16.34 -7.16 -9.66
N ASN A 13 -15.67 -6.87 -8.56
CA ASN A 13 -16.12 -7.27 -7.22
C ASN A 13 -15.99 -6.10 -6.24
N LEU A 14 -17.05 -5.81 -5.50
CA LEU A 14 -17.00 -4.81 -4.43
C LEU A 14 -16.59 -5.50 -3.12
N LYS A 15 -15.56 -5.03 -2.44
CA LYS A 15 -15.10 -5.62 -1.17
C LYS A 15 -15.21 -4.60 -0.03
N PRO A 16 -15.68 -4.99 1.17
CA PRO A 16 -16.30 -6.28 1.47
C PRO A 16 -17.68 -6.42 0.82
N ASN A 17 -18.09 -7.65 0.48
CA ASN A 17 -19.41 -8.00 -0.07
C ASN A 17 -20.51 -7.86 1.01
N ARG A 18 -20.66 -6.68 1.61
CA ARG A 18 -21.71 -6.37 2.59
C ARG A 18 -22.23 -4.96 2.34
N THR A 19 -23.53 -4.79 2.53
CA THR A 19 -24.25 -3.52 2.43
C THR A 19 -23.82 -2.53 3.52
N GLU A 20 -23.34 -3.03 4.66
CA GLU A 20 -22.93 -2.21 5.80
C GLU A 20 -21.40 -2.12 5.96
N GLY A 21 -20.89 -0.90 5.89
CA GLY A 21 -19.50 -0.59 6.20
C GLY A 21 -18.93 0.51 5.32
N ASN A 22 -18.30 1.51 5.94
CA ASN A 22 -17.44 2.46 5.24
C ASN A 22 -16.18 1.74 4.70
N PHE A 23 -15.58 2.27 3.63
CA PHE A 23 -14.34 1.78 2.99
C PHE A 23 -14.53 0.56 2.08
N GLN A 24 -15.43 0.69 1.11
CA GLN A 24 -15.55 -0.27 0.01
C GLN A 24 -14.40 -0.09 -1.00
N THR A 25 -13.93 -1.20 -1.55
CA THR A 25 -12.93 -1.27 -2.61
C THR A 25 -13.52 -2.00 -3.81
N LEU A 26 -13.49 -1.38 -4.98
CA LEU A 26 -13.83 -2.04 -6.24
C LEU A 26 -12.59 -2.77 -6.75
N VAL A 27 -12.65 -4.10 -6.81
CA VAL A 27 -11.61 -4.96 -7.35
C VAL A 27 -11.96 -5.34 -8.77
N LEU A 28 -11.17 -4.90 -9.74
CA LEU A 28 -11.31 -5.18 -11.16
C LEU A 28 -10.23 -6.15 -11.60
N LYS A 29 -10.60 -7.17 -12.38
CA LYS A 29 -9.65 -8.05 -13.07
C LYS A 29 -9.72 -7.79 -14.55
N VAL A 30 -8.65 -7.28 -15.14
CA VAL A 30 -8.52 -7.04 -16.57
C VAL A 30 -7.56 -8.07 -17.15
N GLY A 31 -8.11 -9.02 -17.91
CA GLY A 31 -7.31 -9.96 -18.66
C GLY A 31 -6.66 -9.28 -19.86
N TYR A 32 -5.48 -9.72 -20.27
CA TYR A 32 -4.82 -9.22 -21.47
C TYR A 32 -4.12 -10.34 -22.25
N ALA A 33 -4.14 -10.25 -23.58
CA ALA A 33 -3.48 -11.22 -24.46
C ALA A 33 -3.19 -10.62 -25.84
N GLN A 34 -2.14 -11.09 -26.50
CA GLN A 34 -1.87 -10.76 -27.90
C GLN A 34 -2.88 -11.48 -28.81
N LYS A 35 -3.50 -10.74 -29.73
CA LYS A 35 -4.47 -11.26 -30.72
C LYS A 35 -3.87 -12.43 -31.50
N GLY A 36 -4.70 -13.44 -31.77
CA GLY A 36 -4.30 -14.64 -32.51
C GLY A 36 -3.62 -15.73 -31.67
N THR A 37 -3.28 -15.45 -30.40
CA THR A 37 -2.69 -16.47 -29.50
C THR A 37 -3.77 -17.38 -28.85
N PRO A 38 -3.41 -18.57 -28.35
CA PRO A 38 -4.32 -19.37 -27.54
C PRO A 38 -4.85 -18.63 -26.29
N GLN A 39 -4.04 -17.76 -25.70
CA GLN A 39 -4.42 -16.90 -24.57
C GLN A 39 -5.50 -15.90 -24.98
N HIS A 40 -5.49 -15.41 -26.23
CA HIS A 40 -6.55 -14.54 -26.74
C HIS A 40 -7.90 -15.25 -26.80
N LYS A 41 -7.93 -16.52 -27.22
CA LYS A 41 -9.16 -17.33 -27.16
C LYS A 41 -9.69 -17.48 -25.73
N ARG A 42 -8.80 -17.59 -24.73
CA ARG A 42 -9.19 -17.62 -23.30
C ARG A 42 -9.66 -16.24 -22.80
N LEU A 43 -9.02 -15.17 -23.26
CA LEU A 43 -9.42 -13.78 -22.96
C LEU A 43 -10.83 -13.48 -23.45
N LEU A 44 -11.18 -13.90 -24.67
CA LEU A 44 -12.53 -13.74 -25.22
C LEU A 44 -13.60 -14.44 -24.35
N ARG A 45 -13.21 -15.48 -23.60
CA ARG A 45 -14.05 -16.21 -22.65
C ARG A 45 -13.93 -15.69 -21.21
N LYS A 46 -13.28 -14.54 -20.99
CA LYS A 46 -13.00 -13.93 -19.67
C LYS A 46 -12.26 -14.86 -18.68
N ASN A 47 -11.44 -15.77 -19.18
CA ASN A 47 -10.69 -16.74 -18.38
C ASN A 47 -9.20 -16.78 -18.77
N CYS A 48 -8.63 -15.62 -19.08
CA CYS A 48 -7.21 -15.47 -19.31
C CYS A 48 -6.45 -15.53 -17.98
N ASN A 49 -5.26 -16.16 -17.99
CA ASN A 49 -4.37 -16.24 -16.83
C ASN A 49 -3.55 -14.95 -16.64
N ASN A 50 -3.33 -14.21 -17.74
CA ASN A 50 -2.65 -12.93 -17.70
C ASN A 50 -3.65 -11.87 -17.30
N VAL A 51 -3.60 -11.45 -16.03
CA VAL A 51 -4.58 -10.53 -15.44
C VAL A 51 -3.85 -9.40 -14.74
N LEU A 52 -4.30 -8.18 -15.02
CA LEU A 52 -4.03 -7.01 -14.20
C LEU A 52 -5.18 -6.87 -13.20
N GLU A 53 -4.86 -6.92 -11.90
CA GLU A 53 -5.82 -6.64 -10.83
C GLU A 53 -5.70 -5.16 -10.44
N ILE A 54 -6.84 -4.46 -10.37
CA ILE A 54 -6.91 -3.04 -10.00
C ILE A 54 -7.84 -2.92 -8.80
N ASP A 55 -7.31 -2.37 -7.70
CA ASP A 55 -8.07 -2.08 -6.50
C ASP A 55 -8.35 -0.57 -6.41
N TYR A 56 -9.63 -0.19 -6.42
CA TYR A 56 -10.07 1.20 -6.29
C TYR A 56 -10.80 1.41 -4.97
N SER A 57 -10.20 2.19 -4.06
CA SER A 57 -10.78 2.47 -2.73
C SER A 57 -11.62 3.74 -2.75
N PHE A 58 -12.94 3.64 -2.53
CA PHE A 58 -13.86 4.78 -2.64
C PHE A 58 -13.67 5.84 -1.54
N ASN A 59 -13.35 5.40 -0.31
CA ASN A 59 -13.37 6.27 0.86
C ASN A 59 -11.96 6.63 1.34
N GLU A 60 -10.99 6.62 0.45
CA GLU A 60 -9.63 7.01 0.82
C GLU A 60 -9.47 8.53 0.83
N LYS A 61 -9.06 9.08 1.98
CA LYS A 61 -8.62 10.47 2.07
C LYS A 61 -7.21 10.60 1.49
N ILE A 62 -7.08 11.40 0.44
CA ILE A 62 -5.81 11.76 -0.18
C ILE A 62 -5.57 13.25 0.09
N SER A 63 -4.57 13.55 0.91
CA SER A 63 -4.24 14.91 1.34
C SER A 63 -3.28 15.58 0.34
N SER A 64 -2.47 14.82 -0.40
CA SER A 64 -1.58 15.35 -1.44
C SER A 64 -1.21 14.33 -2.52
N LYS A 65 -1.01 14.82 -3.75
CA LYS A 65 -0.68 14.02 -4.94
C LYS A 65 0.58 14.55 -5.60
N GLU A 66 1.29 13.69 -6.31
CA GLU A 66 2.45 14.04 -7.13
C GLU A 66 2.34 13.38 -8.51
N THR A 67 2.93 14.00 -9.53
CA THR A 67 2.98 13.43 -10.87
C THR A 67 4.32 12.75 -11.08
N ILE A 68 4.30 11.47 -11.44
CA ILE A 68 5.48 10.69 -11.82
C ILE A 68 5.53 10.65 -13.35
N THR A 69 6.57 11.21 -13.93
CA THR A 69 6.84 11.11 -15.37
C THR A 69 7.59 9.81 -15.66
N LEU A 70 7.02 8.98 -16.52
CA LEU A 70 7.61 7.75 -17.02
C LEU A 70 8.67 8.08 -18.08
N THR A 71 9.64 7.18 -18.25
CA THR A 71 10.73 7.33 -19.23
C THR A 71 10.24 7.42 -20.67
N ASN A 72 9.03 6.93 -20.97
CA ASN A 72 8.39 7.03 -22.27
C ASN A 72 7.49 8.27 -22.44
N GLY A 73 7.56 9.24 -21.51
CA GLY A 73 6.80 10.49 -21.54
C GLY A 73 5.36 10.38 -21.03
N GLY A 74 4.90 9.22 -20.58
CA GLY A 74 3.62 9.09 -19.89
C GLY A 74 3.68 9.71 -18.49
N GLU A 75 2.55 10.20 -17.98
CA GLU A 75 2.45 10.73 -16.62
C GLU A 75 1.49 9.87 -15.78
N ILE A 76 1.90 9.56 -14.55
CA ILE A 76 1.08 8.85 -13.57
C ILE A 76 0.87 9.75 -12.36
N LEU A 77 -0.38 9.97 -11.99
CA LEU A 77 -0.71 10.62 -10.73
C LEU A 77 -0.57 9.61 -9.58
N SER A 78 0.32 9.92 -8.65
CA SER A 78 0.62 9.11 -7.47
C SER A 78 0.27 9.86 -6.19
N TYR A 79 0.18 9.12 -5.09
CA TYR A 79 0.25 9.70 -3.75
C TYR A 79 1.58 10.44 -3.60
N SER A 80 1.56 11.58 -2.93
CA SER A 80 2.82 12.20 -2.51
C SER A 80 3.59 11.27 -1.57
N PHE A 81 4.90 11.45 -1.50
CA PHE A 81 5.74 10.76 -0.52
C PHE A 81 5.18 10.81 0.91
N THR A 82 4.72 11.99 1.38
CA THR A 82 4.23 12.14 2.76
C THR A 82 2.93 11.38 3.01
N ASP A 83 2.03 11.33 2.01
CA ASP A 83 0.78 10.58 2.10
C ASP A 83 0.99 9.08 2.03
N LEU A 84 1.93 8.63 1.18
CA LEU A 84 2.31 7.23 1.07
C LEU A 84 2.86 6.70 2.41
N VAL A 85 3.77 7.46 3.02
CA VAL A 85 4.35 7.09 4.33
C VAL A 85 3.26 7.04 5.41
N ALA A 86 2.40 8.07 5.47
CA ALA A 86 1.30 8.13 6.43
C ALA A 86 0.33 6.94 6.27
N GLU A 87 -0.02 6.55 5.05
CA GLU A 87 -0.93 5.43 4.79
C GLU A 87 -0.32 4.09 5.22
N LYS A 88 0.98 3.87 4.99
CA LYS A 88 1.68 2.66 5.44
C LYS A 88 1.76 2.57 6.96
N LEU A 89 2.12 3.67 7.65
CA LEU A 89 2.13 3.72 9.12
C LEU A 89 0.75 3.42 9.71
N ARG A 90 -0.30 4.07 9.19
CA ARG A 90 -1.69 3.84 9.57
C ARG A 90 -2.09 2.37 9.36
N ALA A 91 -1.69 1.78 8.23
CA ALA A 91 -2.01 0.40 7.90
C ALA A 91 -1.33 -0.61 8.84
N ILE A 92 -0.07 -0.37 9.24
CA ILE A 92 0.65 -1.15 10.24
C ILE A 92 -0.11 -1.12 11.57
N ILE A 93 -0.54 0.05 12.04
CA ILE A 93 -1.25 0.16 13.32
C ILE A 93 -2.64 -0.47 13.24
N GLN A 94 -3.38 -0.22 12.16
CA GLN A 94 -4.73 -0.76 11.98
C GLN A 94 -4.78 -2.30 11.83
N GLN A 95 -3.65 -2.96 11.59
CA GLN A 95 -3.64 -4.40 11.33
C GLN A 95 -4.16 -5.22 12.53
N GLU A 96 -3.91 -4.75 13.75
CA GLU A 96 -4.39 -5.39 14.99
C GLU A 96 -5.92 -5.38 15.07
N PRO A 97 -6.62 -4.23 15.11
CA PRO A 97 -8.07 -4.20 15.23
C PRO A 97 -8.81 -4.85 14.05
N ARG A 98 -8.17 -4.97 12.87
CA ARG A 98 -8.75 -5.63 11.70
C ARG A 98 -8.38 -7.11 11.55
N ASN A 99 -7.63 -7.66 12.49
CA ASN A 99 -7.09 -9.02 12.42
C ASN A 99 -6.37 -9.32 11.09
N ARG A 100 -5.56 -8.38 10.61
CA ARG A 100 -4.77 -8.51 9.37
C ARG A 100 -3.29 -8.72 9.68
N ILE A 101 -2.56 -9.13 8.66
CA ILE A 101 -1.10 -9.25 8.65
C ILE A 101 -0.59 -8.28 7.59
N ARG A 102 0.35 -7.41 7.96
CA ARG A 102 0.99 -6.43 7.07
C ARG A 102 2.49 -6.67 7.04
N ARG A 103 2.90 -7.73 6.33
CA ARG A 103 4.30 -8.16 6.26
C ARG A 103 5.21 -7.22 5.47
N GLN A 104 4.67 -6.53 4.47
CA GLN A 104 5.43 -5.70 3.52
C GLN A 104 5.64 -4.26 4.03
N ASP A 105 4.63 -3.67 4.68
CA ASP A 105 4.59 -2.23 4.97
C ASP A 105 5.81 -1.70 5.75
N ALA A 106 6.37 -2.48 6.69
CA ALA A 106 7.58 -2.08 7.43
C ALA A 106 8.83 -2.07 6.55
N TYR A 107 8.98 -3.04 5.64
CA TYR A 107 10.10 -3.07 4.70
C TYR A 107 10.00 -1.94 3.68
N ASP A 108 8.81 -1.66 3.17
CA ASP A 108 8.61 -0.56 2.21
C ASP A 108 8.97 0.79 2.84
N LEU A 109 8.54 1.04 4.08
CA LEU A 109 8.92 2.25 4.82
C LEU A 109 10.44 2.32 5.05
N TYR A 110 11.07 1.22 5.46
CA TYR A 110 12.51 1.17 5.64
C TYR A 110 13.27 1.50 4.34
N ARG A 111 12.80 0.98 3.20
CA ARG A 111 13.35 1.28 1.87
C ARG A 111 13.17 2.74 1.49
N LEU A 112 12.00 3.31 1.74
CA LEU A 112 11.69 4.72 1.49
C LEU A 112 12.63 5.62 2.30
N PHE A 113 12.79 5.37 3.60
CA PHE A 113 13.65 6.18 4.47
C PHE A 113 15.14 6.05 4.16
N LYS A 114 15.60 4.85 3.75
CA LYS A 114 16.98 4.65 3.32
C LYS A 114 17.31 5.43 2.05
N SER A 115 16.33 5.61 1.17
CA SER A 115 16.51 6.32 -0.11
C SER A 115 16.37 7.83 0.08
N ASN A 116 15.48 8.27 0.98
CA ASN A 116 15.22 9.67 1.29
C ASN A 116 14.78 9.80 2.75
N GLU A 117 15.66 10.27 3.63
CA GLU A 117 15.29 10.53 5.01
C GLU A 117 14.33 11.73 5.11
N PRO A 118 13.14 11.60 5.75
CA PRO A 118 12.18 12.70 5.79
C PRO A 118 12.68 13.88 6.64
N GLN A 119 12.70 15.06 6.03
CA GLN A 119 13.04 16.32 6.71
C GLN A 119 11.97 16.75 7.71
N SER A 120 12.29 17.67 8.63
CA SER A 120 11.39 18.11 9.71
C SER A 120 10.03 18.63 9.21
N ASN A 121 10.00 19.34 8.08
CA ASN A 121 8.75 19.78 7.44
C ASN A 121 7.92 18.61 6.89
N GLN A 122 8.56 17.60 6.31
CA GLN A 122 7.91 16.38 5.84
C GLN A 122 7.40 15.53 7.01
N LYS A 123 8.16 15.41 8.11
CA LYS A 123 7.70 14.72 9.33
C LYS A 123 6.40 15.34 9.88
N LYS A 124 6.29 16.67 9.91
CA LYS A 124 5.05 17.38 10.29
C LYS A 124 3.89 17.03 9.35
N LYS A 125 4.11 17.04 8.04
CA LYS A 125 3.08 16.67 7.04
C LYS A 125 2.66 15.21 7.16
N ILE A 126 3.62 14.30 7.37
CA ILE A 126 3.37 12.87 7.58
C ILE A 126 2.51 12.66 8.81
N LEU A 127 2.85 13.28 9.95
CA LEU A 127 2.08 13.15 11.18
C LEU A 127 0.65 13.67 11.02
N LYS A 128 0.49 14.86 10.42
CA LYS A 128 -0.84 15.42 10.13
C LYS A 128 -1.68 14.49 9.25
N SER A 129 -1.11 14.02 8.12
CA SER A 129 -1.79 13.09 7.20
C SER A 129 -2.12 11.76 7.90
N LEU A 130 -1.22 11.24 8.73
CA LEU A 130 -1.43 10.04 9.52
C LEU A 130 -2.62 10.19 10.47
N ILE A 131 -2.70 11.28 11.23
CA ILE A 131 -3.81 11.55 12.17
C ILE A 131 -5.13 11.63 11.39
N GLU A 132 -5.21 12.50 10.37
CA GLU A 132 -6.43 12.69 9.55
C GLU A 132 -6.94 11.38 8.92
N LYS A 133 -6.02 10.55 8.39
CA LYS A 133 -6.35 9.26 7.80
C LYS A 133 -6.75 8.23 8.86
N SER A 134 -6.13 8.24 10.04
CA SER A 134 -6.47 7.34 11.15
C SER A 134 -7.86 7.64 11.70
N GLU A 135 -8.15 8.92 12.00
CA GLU A 135 -9.45 9.40 12.47
C GLU A 135 -10.57 9.05 11.51
N SER A 136 -10.35 9.22 10.20
CA SER A 136 -11.35 8.85 9.19
C SER A 136 -11.80 7.39 9.30
N ARG A 137 -10.94 6.51 9.83
CA ARG A 137 -11.20 5.08 9.99
C ARG A 137 -11.46 4.68 11.45
N ASN A 138 -11.78 5.64 12.32
CA ASN A 138 -11.96 5.43 13.76
C ASN A 138 -10.78 4.70 14.41
N LEU A 139 -9.55 5.01 13.97
CA LEU A 139 -8.32 4.49 14.52
C LEU A 139 -7.65 5.58 15.34
N HIS A 140 -7.42 5.31 16.61
CA HIS A 140 -6.57 6.17 17.44
C HIS A 140 -5.10 5.78 17.26
N VAL A 141 -4.25 6.80 17.08
CA VAL A 141 -2.80 6.64 16.96
C VAL A 141 -2.13 7.58 17.95
N ALA A 142 -1.11 7.06 18.63
CA ALA A 142 -0.34 7.75 19.66
C ALA A 142 1.15 7.40 19.50
N LYS A 143 2.04 8.23 20.06
CA LYS A 143 3.49 8.11 19.89
C LYS A 143 4.05 6.69 20.10
N ASN A 144 3.52 5.93 21.05
CA ASN A 144 3.97 4.57 21.37
C ASN A 144 3.18 3.45 20.65
N SER A 145 2.31 3.75 19.69
CA SER A 145 1.44 2.74 19.04
C SER A 145 2.25 1.62 18.38
N MET A 146 3.40 1.93 17.78
CA MET A 146 4.26 0.93 17.15
C MET A 146 5.02 0.05 18.16
N ALA A 147 5.09 0.43 19.44
CA ALA A 147 5.68 -0.39 20.50
C ALA A 147 4.76 -1.53 20.96
N ASN A 148 3.50 -1.55 20.53
CA ASN A 148 2.58 -2.65 20.81
C ASN A 148 3.15 -3.99 20.26
N LYS A 149 3.34 -4.96 21.16
CA LYS A 149 3.90 -6.28 20.84
C LYS A 149 3.08 -7.04 19.80
N GLU A 150 1.76 -6.88 19.78
CA GLU A 150 0.88 -7.55 18.83
C GLU A 150 1.01 -6.96 17.42
N ILE A 151 1.13 -5.63 17.31
CA ILE A 151 1.44 -4.96 16.03
C ILE A 151 2.79 -5.46 15.49
N LYS A 152 3.83 -5.49 16.33
CA LYS A 152 5.15 -6.01 15.94
C LYS A 152 5.08 -7.48 15.52
N ARG A 153 4.38 -8.33 16.28
CA ARG A 153 4.21 -9.76 15.98
C ARG A 153 3.52 -9.97 14.63
N ARG A 154 2.47 -9.19 14.33
CA ARG A 154 1.74 -9.26 13.06
C ARG A 154 2.58 -8.78 11.88
N SER A 155 3.36 -7.71 12.04
CA SER A 155 4.30 -7.27 11.02
C SER A 155 5.43 -8.28 10.77
N LYS A 156 5.87 -9.03 11.79
CA LYS A 156 6.88 -10.10 11.65
C LYS A 156 6.33 -11.32 10.93
N LYS A 157 5.04 -11.60 11.09
CA LYS A 157 4.41 -12.78 10.49
C LYS A 157 4.56 -12.71 8.98
N GLU A 158 5.05 -13.81 8.41
CA GLU A 158 5.32 -13.97 6.97
C GLU A 158 6.37 -13.02 6.37
N TYR A 159 7.01 -12.17 7.17
CA TYR A 159 8.05 -11.25 6.68
C TYR A 159 9.15 -11.96 5.89
N HIS A 160 9.59 -13.14 6.36
CA HIS A 160 10.61 -13.96 5.71
C HIS A 160 10.24 -14.41 4.28
N LEU A 161 8.96 -14.39 3.89
CA LEU A 161 8.51 -14.73 2.54
C LEU A 161 8.81 -13.62 1.52
N LEU A 162 9.05 -12.39 1.99
CA LEU A 162 9.40 -11.26 1.12
C LEU A 162 10.65 -11.50 0.29
N LYS A 163 11.57 -12.36 0.75
CA LYS A 163 12.78 -12.72 0.00
C LYS A 163 12.50 -13.31 -1.38
N ASN A 164 11.28 -13.85 -1.59
CA ASN A 164 10.86 -14.41 -2.87
C ASN A 164 10.24 -13.36 -3.80
N GLU A 165 9.97 -12.15 -3.29
CA GLU A 165 9.30 -11.04 -3.98
C GLU A 165 10.26 -9.90 -4.33
N ILE A 166 11.50 -9.93 -3.82
CA ILE A 166 12.51 -8.90 -4.01
C ILE A 166 13.81 -9.50 -4.56
N GLU A 167 14.55 -8.73 -5.34
CA GLU A 167 15.83 -9.15 -5.90
C GLU A 167 16.99 -8.98 -4.90
N GLU A 168 16.87 -8.06 -3.95
CA GLU A 168 17.91 -7.78 -2.98
C GLU A 168 17.84 -8.69 -1.75
N THR A 169 18.94 -8.73 -0.98
CA THR A 169 18.97 -9.47 0.28
C THR A 169 18.01 -8.84 1.29
N LEU A 170 17.00 -9.61 1.73
CA LEU A 170 16.04 -9.17 2.73
C LEU A 170 16.74 -8.87 4.07
N PRO A 171 16.72 -7.61 4.56
CA PRO A 171 17.29 -7.28 5.87
C PRO A 171 16.54 -7.98 7.01
N GLY A 172 17.20 -8.16 8.16
CA GLY A 172 16.57 -8.76 9.33
C GLY A 172 15.36 -7.96 9.83
N PHE A 173 14.26 -8.65 10.15
CA PHE A 173 13.00 -8.02 10.56
C PHE A 173 13.19 -7.01 11.70
N ASP A 174 13.90 -7.39 12.76
CA ASP A 174 14.05 -6.54 13.95
C ASP A 174 14.79 -5.23 13.62
N LYS A 175 15.77 -5.26 12.70
CA LYS A 175 16.43 -4.05 12.18
C LYS A 175 15.45 -3.15 11.44
N VAL A 176 14.66 -3.73 10.54
CA VAL A 176 13.68 -2.99 9.71
C VAL A 176 12.60 -2.37 10.59
N TYR A 177 11.99 -3.17 11.47
CA TYR A 177 10.90 -2.72 12.31
C TYR A 177 11.36 -1.66 13.30
N SER A 178 12.53 -1.84 13.94
CA SER A 178 13.07 -0.84 14.87
C SER A 178 13.31 0.51 14.18
N ALA A 179 13.90 0.52 12.98
CA ALA A 179 14.12 1.78 12.24
C ALA A 179 12.80 2.50 11.91
N VAL A 180 11.75 1.76 11.55
CA VAL A 180 10.43 2.34 11.28
C VAL A 180 9.76 2.82 12.58
N GLN A 181 9.87 2.06 13.66
CA GLN A 181 9.35 2.44 14.97
C GLN A 181 10.04 3.70 15.51
N GLU A 182 11.37 3.76 15.45
CA GLU A 182 12.17 4.94 15.84
C GLU A 182 11.76 6.16 15.00
N PHE A 183 11.58 5.99 13.69
CA PHE A 183 11.09 7.06 12.83
C PHE A 183 9.71 7.55 13.29
N TYR A 184 8.76 6.64 13.51
CA TYR A 184 7.40 6.95 13.96
C TYR A 184 7.40 7.70 15.30
N GLU A 185 8.17 7.22 16.27
CA GLU A 185 8.31 7.82 17.59
C GLU A 185 9.02 9.19 17.53
N SER A 186 9.85 9.41 16.51
CA SER A 186 10.53 10.70 16.24
C SER A 186 9.66 11.75 15.56
N LEU A 187 8.44 11.40 15.12
CA LEU A 187 7.51 12.37 14.56
C LEU A 187 7.20 13.45 15.61
N PRO A 188 6.85 14.68 15.19
CA PRO A 188 6.60 15.79 16.10
C PRO A 188 5.21 15.68 16.75
N TRP A 189 5.00 14.59 17.51
CA TRP A 189 3.80 14.38 18.32
C TRP A 189 3.61 15.59 19.23
N GLU A 190 2.40 16.14 19.25
CA GLU A 190 2.03 17.10 20.28
C GLU A 190 2.13 16.35 21.62
N ASN A 191 2.87 16.90 22.57
CA ASN A 191 2.99 16.29 23.89
C ASN A 191 1.58 16.19 24.48
N ASP A 192 1.19 15.00 24.94
CA ASP A 192 -0.02 14.81 25.76
C ASP A 192 -0.08 15.80 26.94
#